data_AF-A0A381TRS6-F1
#
_entry.id   AF-A0A381TRS6-F1
#
_cell.length_a   1.000
_cell.length_b   1.000
_cell.length_c   1.000
_cell.angle_alpha   90.00
_cell.angle_beta   90.00
_cell.angle_gamma   90.00
#
_symmetry.space_group_name_H-M   'P 1'
#
loop_
_entity.id
_entity.type
_entity.pdbx_description
1 polymer ?
#
loop_
_entity_poly.entity_id
_entity_poly.type
_entity_poly.pdbx_seq_one_letter_code
_entity_poly.pdbx_strand_id
1 'polypeptide(L)'
;MRRSIDDYPFDPADYPPDYEDDELTPISWAVAISDDYGDAQPRVILTVEEVGKPGQGLIGHLSPDIARRLRGAVRDALAEMGEDPGR
;
A
#
# COMPACT_ATOMS: atom_id res chain seq x y z
N MET A 1 -9.10 11.81 -14.03
CA MET A 1 -9.78 11.94 -12.71
C MET A 1 -9.02 11.12 -11.67
N ARG A 2 -8.84 11.62 -10.45
CA ARG A 2 -8.24 10.85 -9.34
C ARG A 2 -9.22 10.74 -8.18
N ARG A 3 -9.32 9.56 -7.57
CA ARG A 3 -10.18 9.28 -6.41
C ARG A 3 -9.43 8.44 -5.38
N SER A 4 -9.46 8.86 -4.11
CA SER A 4 -8.95 8.04 -3.00
C SER A 4 -9.87 6.84 -2.75
N ILE A 5 -9.29 5.67 -2.48
CA ILE A 5 -10.01 4.46 -2.07
C ILE A 5 -9.83 4.25 -0.57
N ASP A 6 -8.58 4.35 -0.10
CA ASP A 6 -8.20 4.24 1.31
C ASP A 6 -6.95 5.08 1.57
N ASP A 7 -6.84 5.60 2.78
CA ASP A 7 -5.74 6.45 3.23
C ASP A 7 -5.46 6.13 4.69
N TYR A 8 -4.40 5.37 4.92
CA TYR A 8 -4.06 4.82 6.22
C TYR A 8 -2.80 5.51 6.76
N PRO A 9 -2.96 6.49 7.67
CA PRO A 9 -1.83 7.09 8.36
C PRO A 9 -1.20 6.06 9.31
N PHE A 10 0.12 6.14 9.48
CA PHE A 10 0.83 5.34 10.47
C PHE A 10 0.21 5.43 11.87
N ASP A 11 -0.08 4.28 12.47
CA ASP A 11 -0.38 4.12 13.89
C ASP A 11 0.76 3.31 14.55
N PRO A 12 1.42 3.84 15.60
CA PRO A 12 2.43 3.09 16.36
C PRO A 12 1.95 1.72 16.87
N ALA A 13 0.63 1.55 17.07
CA ALA A 13 0.06 0.28 17.51
C ALA A 13 0.07 -0.83 16.45
N ASP A 14 0.29 -0.51 15.17
CA ASP A 14 0.36 -1.49 14.08
C ASP A 14 1.73 -2.16 13.94
N TYR A 15 2.74 -1.63 14.61
CA TYR A 15 4.08 -2.18 14.52
C TYR A 15 4.25 -3.36 15.48
N PRO A 16 5.08 -4.35 15.11
CA PRO A 16 5.37 -5.48 15.99
C PRO A 16 5.83 -4.99 17.37
N PRO A 17 5.45 -5.63 18.48
CA PRO A 17 5.96 -5.23 19.79
C PRO A 17 7.48 -5.36 19.85
N ASP A 18 8.11 -4.51 20.68
CA ASP A 18 9.54 -4.53 20.97
C ASP A 18 10.47 -4.35 19.75
N TYR A 19 9.98 -3.77 18.65
CA TYR A 19 10.83 -3.37 17.53
C TYR A 19 11.75 -2.21 17.92
N GLU A 20 13.01 -2.27 17.53
CA GLU A 20 13.92 -1.13 17.70
C GLU A 20 13.71 -0.11 16.55
N ASP A 21 13.80 1.18 16.85
CA ASP A 21 13.48 2.28 15.91
C ASP A 21 14.35 2.27 14.63
N ASP A 22 15.49 1.58 14.63
CA ASP A 22 16.39 1.43 13.49
C ASP A 22 16.16 0.14 12.67
N GLU A 23 15.33 -0.79 13.16
CA GLU A 23 15.00 -2.04 12.47
C GLU A 23 13.89 -1.87 11.42
N LEU A 24 12.91 -1.01 11.71
CA LEU A 24 11.74 -0.80 10.87
C LEU A 24 11.55 0.67 10.55
N THR A 25 11.25 0.99 9.29
CA THR A 25 10.89 2.34 8.87
C THR A 25 9.38 2.55 9.08
N PRO A 26 8.92 3.50 9.91
CA PRO A 26 7.51 3.85 10.06
C PRO A 26 6.92 4.33 8.73
N ILE A 27 5.87 3.67 8.22
CA ILE A 27 5.23 4.04 6.95
C ILE A 27 3.74 4.33 7.11
N SER A 28 3.28 5.35 6.39
CA SER A 28 1.87 5.52 6.01
C SER A 28 1.68 4.96 4.60
N TRP A 29 0.48 4.49 4.27
CA TRP A 29 0.16 4.04 2.92
C TRP A 29 -1.23 4.48 2.48
N ALA A 30 -1.41 4.64 1.18
CA ALA A 30 -2.71 5.00 0.62
C ALA A 30 -2.94 4.28 -0.71
N VAL A 31 -4.21 3.97 -0.98
CA VAL A 31 -4.67 3.39 -2.24
C VAL A 31 -5.63 4.37 -2.92
N ALA A 32 -5.34 4.70 -4.17
CA ALA A 32 -6.19 5.54 -5.00
C ALA A 32 -6.40 4.91 -6.39
N ILE A 33 -7.31 5.48 -7.17
CA ILE A 33 -7.47 5.19 -8.59
C ILE A 33 -7.29 6.46 -9.41
N SER A 34 -6.62 6.34 -10.56
CA SER A 34 -6.55 7.39 -11.57
C SER A 34 -6.71 6.79 -12.97
N ASP A 35 -7.28 7.53 -13.89
CA ASP A 35 -7.36 7.22 -15.33
C ASP A 35 -6.65 8.27 -16.20
N ASP A 36 -5.94 9.20 -15.58
CA ASP A 36 -5.27 10.32 -16.25
C ASP A 36 -3.93 9.90 -16.86
N TYR A 37 -3.99 9.02 -17.85
CA TYR A 37 -2.84 8.51 -18.60
C TYR A 37 -3.11 8.62 -20.10
N GLY A 38 -2.03 8.71 -20.89
CA GLY A 38 -2.13 8.82 -22.35
C GLY A 38 -2.77 7.61 -23.04
N ASP A 39 -2.87 6.47 -22.36
CA ASP A 39 -3.54 5.26 -22.85
C ASP A 39 -5.02 5.16 -22.42
N ALA A 40 -5.53 6.13 -21.66
CA ALA A 40 -6.87 6.17 -21.08
C ALA A 40 -7.24 4.93 -20.26
N GLN A 41 -6.26 4.21 -19.72
CA GLN A 41 -6.50 3.02 -18.90
C GLN A 41 -6.38 3.37 -17.42
N PRO A 42 -7.33 2.95 -16.56
CA PRO A 42 -7.22 3.19 -15.13
C PRO A 42 -6.05 2.43 -14.50
N ARG A 43 -5.48 3.01 -13.44
CA ARG A 43 -4.41 2.44 -12.61
C ARG A 43 -4.77 2.57 -11.15
N VAL A 44 -4.41 1.54 -10.39
CA VAL A 44 -4.35 1.63 -8.92
C VAL A 44 -3.08 2.38 -8.58
N ILE A 45 -3.21 3.42 -7.77
CA ILE A 45 -2.08 4.16 -7.22
C ILE A 45 -1.84 3.61 -5.81
N LEU A 46 -0.66 3.07 -5.56
CA LEU A 46 -0.19 2.68 -4.24
C LEU A 46 0.87 3.70 -3.80
N THR A 47 0.58 4.46 -2.76
CA THR A 47 1.55 5.34 -2.12
C THR A 47 2.07 4.65 -0.86
N VAL A 48 3.38 4.67 -0.65
CA VAL A 48 4.04 4.28 0.61
C VAL A 48 5.00 5.41 0.98
N GLU A 49 4.82 5.99 2.16
CA GLU A 49 5.57 7.17 2.59
C GLU A 49 6.09 7.02 4.01
N GLU A 50 7.37 7.34 4.21
CA GLU A 50 7.97 7.34 5.54
C GLU A 50 7.44 8.51 6.39
N VAL A 51 7.09 8.20 7.64
CA VAL A 51 6.60 9.19 8.60
C VAL A 51 7.65 10.28 8.83
N GLY A 52 7.21 11.55 8.79
CA GLY A 52 8.09 12.69 8.97
C GLY A 52 8.90 13.10 7.74
N LYS A 53 8.78 12.38 6.61
CA LYS A 53 9.42 12.72 5.32
C LYS A 53 8.39 12.91 4.20
N PRO A 54 7.46 13.88 4.33
CA PRO A 54 6.43 14.10 3.33
C PRO A 54 7.01 14.49 1.96
N GLY A 55 6.42 13.96 0.90
CA GLY A 55 6.85 14.11 -0.49
C GLY A 55 8.03 13.22 -0.89
N GLN A 56 8.58 12.38 0.01
CA GLN A 56 9.72 11.51 -0.28
C GLN A 56 9.34 10.03 -0.44
N GLY A 57 8.07 9.69 -0.28
CA GLY A 57 7.56 8.34 -0.49
C GLY A 57 7.63 7.84 -1.94
N LEU A 58 7.36 6.54 -2.10
CA LEU A 58 7.23 5.90 -3.41
C LEU A 58 5.77 5.86 -3.83
N ILE A 59 5.51 6.12 -5.12
CA ILE A 59 4.18 6.06 -5.72
C ILE A 59 4.20 5.07 -6.88
N GLY A 60 3.55 3.93 -6.69
CA GLY A 60 3.36 2.91 -7.70
C GLY A 60 2.09 3.14 -8.50
N HIS A 61 2.20 3.11 -9.84
CA HIS A 61 1.07 3.18 -10.76
C HIS A 61 0.81 1.81 -11.38
N LEU A 62 -0.07 1.03 -10.76
CA LEU A 62 -0.24 -0.38 -11.06
C LEU A 62 -1.36 -0.60 -12.07
N SER A 63 -1.07 -1.33 -13.13
CA SER A 63 -2.13 -1.87 -14.01
C SER A 63 -3.03 -2.81 -13.23
N PRO A 64 -4.27 -3.07 -13.70
CA PRO A 64 -5.16 -4.04 -13.06
C PRO A 64 -4.50 -5.41 -12.85
N ASP A 65 -3.64 -5.85 -13.78
CA ASP A 65 -2.97 -7.15 -13.69
C ASP A 65 -1.90 -7.17 -12.59
N ILE A 66 -1.08 -6.12 -12.47
CA ILE A 66 -0.08 -6.00 -11.40
C ILE A 66 -0.76 -5.83 -10.04
N ALA A 67 -1.85 -5.04 -9.97
CA ALA A 67 -2.61 -4.87 -8.74
C ALA A 67 -3.23 -6.19 -8.25
N ARG A 68 -3.78 -7.02 -9.16
CA ARG A 68 -4.27 -8.36 -8.81
C ARG A 68 -3.15 -9.28 -8.32
N ARG A 69 -1.97 -9.20 -8.95
CA ARG A 69 -0.79 -9.98 -8.51
C ARG A 69 -0.35 -9.59 -7.10
N LEU A 70 -0.27 -8.28 -6.80
CA LEU A 70 0.05 -7.80 -5.46
C LEU A 70 -0.99 -8.26 -4.43
N ARG A 71 -2.29 -8.11 -4.74
CA ARG A 71 -3.37 -8.60 -3.87
C ARG A 71 -3.25 -10.10 -3.60
N GLY A 72 -2.94 -10.90 -4.62
CA GLY A 72 -2.71 -12.33 -4.48
C GLY A 72 -1.54 -12.64 -3.54
N ALA A 73 -0.41 -11.96 -3.69
CA ALA A 73 0.74 -12.15 -2.81
C ALA A 73 0.45 -11.80 -1.34
N VAL A 74 -0.28 -10.71 -1.09
CA VAL A 74 -0.70 -10.34 0.28
C VAL A 74 -1.66 -11.38 0.85
N ARG A 75 -2.64 -11.82 0.05
CA ARG A 75 -3.60 -12.88 0.43
C ARG A 75 -2.89 -14.17 0.81
N ASP A 76 -1.90 -14.58 0.02
CA ASP A 76 -1.15 -15.81 0.27
C ASP A 76 -0.28 -15.68 1.53
N ALA A 77 0.30 -14.50 1.79
CA ALA A 77 1.02 -14.22 3.03
C ALA A 77 0.11 -14.28 4.28
N LEU A 78 -1.12 -13.74 4.19
CA LEU A 78 -2.11 -13.87 5.26
C LEU A 78 -2.45 -15.33 5.55
N ALA A 79 -2.69 -16.12 4.50
CA ALA A 79 -2.96 -17.55 4.64
C ALA A 79 -1.78 -18.32 5.29
N GLU A 80 -0.54 -17.99 4.94
CA GLU A 80 0.65 -18.60 5.53
C GLU A 80 0.77 -18.29 7.04
N MET A 81 0.33 -17.10 7.47
CA MET A 81 0.27 -16.73 8.88
C MET A 81 -0.90 -17.40 9.64
N GLY A 82 -1.78 -18.13 8.95
CA GLY A 82 -2.98 -18.74 9.53
C GLY A 82 -4.16 -17.78 9.72
N GLU A 83 -4.07 -16.57 9.18
CA GLU A 83 -5.14 -15.57 9.22
C GLU A 83 -6.22 -15.86 8.15
N ASP A 84 -7.41 -15.25 8.29
CA ASP A 84 -8.40 -15.26 7.21
C ASP A 84 -7.86 -14.43 6.04
N PRO A 85 -7.56 -15.05 4.88
CA PRO A 85 -6.99 -14.34 3.75
C PRO A 85 -7.97 -13.35 3.10
N GLY A 86 -9.25 -13.39 3.46
CA GLY A 86 -10.29 -12.56 2.86
C GLY A 86 -10.52 -12.86 1.38
N ARG A 87 -11.19 -11.91 0.70
CA ARG A 87 -11.66 -12.05 -0.69
C ARG A 87 -10.79 -11.32 -1.70
#